data_AF-A0A2S8P3E8-F1
#
_entry.id   AF-A0A2S8P3E8-F1
#
_cell.length_a   1.000
_cell.length_b   1.000
_cell.length_c   1.000
_cell.angle_alpha   90.00
_cell.angle_beta   90.00
_cell.angle_gamma   90.00
#
_symmetry.space_group_name_H-M   'P 1'
#
loop_
_entity.id
_entity.type
_entity.pdbx_description
1 polymer ?
#
loop_
_entity_poly.entity_id
_entity_poly.type
_entity_poly.pdbx_seq_one_letter_code
_entity_poly.pdbx_strand_id
1 'polypeptide(L)'
;MNKIYGDSLYNESQKERFLQRQNENTKDVYSRVLRRASAIEKRLEMDLYDFNLSEIKQVLLLLESTKLATVKSTGSIIQNYIRWAIEQDLRKDNINPLDAVSGNDFYSQFVDDSKATLFSEEDIENIVSGCLNFQDKVIVQALFEGIMGRGNSELLNMKMEHVSETDEIDKYNITLYNDTRNGRESREITISSYLYNILRIANKEDKYIKNNGNLIPSTKVTHNNLIDNDYIIRSAVNSGIKQSVDDPASIYLVTMRVAKISEWHNLPLLTPTNIRNSGMLKMARDLYIKYGKLEREEYYTICEHYNVARQRDGSYAYSKYKVGFLNMDNLGLIYGIG
;
A
#
# COMPACT_ATOMS: atom_id res chain seq x y z
N MET A 1 2.11 7.32 -9.93
CA MET A 1 2.00 6.34 -11.04
C MET A 1 2.95 6.81 -12.13
N ASN A 2 4.15 6.22 -12.22
CA ASN A 2 5.17 6.67 -13.19
C ASN A 2 4.70 6.32 -14.60
N LYS A 3 4.30 7.34 -15.38
CA LYS A 3 4.15 7.27 -16.83
C LYS A 3 5.54 7.29 -17.45
N ILE A 4 6.22 6.14 -17.47
CA ILE A 4 7.45 5.96 -18.25
C ILE A 4 7.27 4.75 -19.18
N TYR A 5 6.93 5.09 -20.43
CA TYR A 5 7.23 4.50 -21.74
C TYR A 5 6.96 3.01 -22.08
N GLY A 6 6.31 2.84 -23.25
CA GLY A 6 6.23 1.61 -24.04
C GLY A 6 4.83 1.03 -24.24
N ASP A 7 3.84 1.79 -24.74
CA ASP A 7 2.48 1.22 -24.98
C ASP A 7 2.48 0.09 -26.02
N SER A 8 3.55 -0.06 -26.81
CA SER A 8 3.69 -1.14 -27.79
C SER A 8 4.68 -2.23 -27.37
N LEU A 9 4.31 -3.47 -27.68
CA LEU A 9 5.18 -4.64 -27.58
C LEU A 9 6.23 -4.60 -28.70
N TYR A 10 7.50 -4.82 -28.37
CA TYR A 10 8.50 -5.16 -29.39
C TYR A 10 8.17 -6.56 -29.97
N ASN A 11 8.28 -6.78 -31.28
CA ASN A 11 7.98 -8.07 -31.91
C ASN A 11 6.60 -8.66 -31.48
N GLU A 12 5.56 -7.83 -31.59
CA GLU A 12 4.22 -8.07 -31.04
C GLU A 12 3.67 -9.46 -31.35
N SER A 13 3.82 -9.94 -32.58
CA SER A 13 3.36 -11.27 -33.01
C SER A 13 3.85 -12.42 -32.11
N GLN A 14 5.13 -12.42 -31.71
CA GLN A 14 5.68 -13.49 -30.87
C GLN A 14 5.17 -13.38 -29.44
N LYS A 15 5.04 -12.16 -28.92
CA LYS A 15 4.53 -11.93 -27.57
C LYS A 15 3.06 -12.25 -27.47
N GLU A 16 2.27 -11.96 -28.49
CA GLU A 16 0.87 -12.39 -28.56
C GLU A 16 0.76 -13.91 -28.57
N ARG A 17 1.58 -14.63 -29.34
CA ARG A 17 1.61 -16.12 -29.33
C ARG A 17 1.91 -16.67 -27.93
N PHE A 18 2.84 -16.08 -27.19
CA PHE A 18 3.13 -16.46 -25.82
C PHE A 18 1.94 -16.19 -24.88
N LEU A 19 1.34 -15.00 -25.01
CA LEU A 19 0.25 -14.52 -24.17
C LEU A 19 -1.07 -15.27 -24.40
N GLN A 20 -1.32 -15.78 -25.61
CA GLN A 20 -2.53 -16.56 -25.95
C GLN A 20 -2.68 -17.84 -25.12
N ARG A 21 -1.58 -18.38 -24.58
CA ARG A 21 -1.60 -19.59 -23.73
C ARG A 21 -1.99 -19.30 -22.28
N GLN A 22 -2.12 -18.03 -21.89
CA GLN A 22 -2.37 -17.60 -20.52
C GLN A 22 -3.84 -17.25 -20.29
N ASN A 23 -4.32 -17.38 -19.05
CA ASN A 23 -5.62 -16.83 -18.67
C ASN A 23 -5.59 -15.29 -18.68
N GLU A 24 -6.76 -14.65 -18.81
CA GLU A 24 -6.88 -13.18 -18.96
C GLU A 24 -6.13 -12.38 -17.88
N ASN A 25 -6.24 -12.77 -16.61
CA ASN A 25 -5.54 -12.07 -15.53
C ASN A 25 -4.01 -12.19 -15.64
N THR A 26 -3.52 -13.37 -16.03
CA THR A 26 -2.09 -13.65 -16.20
C THR A 26 -1.56 -12.94 -17.44
N LYS A 27 -2.33 -12.94 -18.52
CA LYS A 27 -2.06 -12.21 -19.77
C LYS A 27 -1.84 -10.74 -19.50
N ASP A 28 -2.69 -10.11 -18.69
CA ASP A 28 -2.57 -8.70 -18.34
C ASP A 28 -1.28 -8.39 -17.57
N VAL A 29 -0.95 -9.21 -16.58
CA VAL A 29 0.29 -9.05 -15.78
C VAL A 29 1.52 -9.27 -16.66
N TYR A 30 1.53 -10.31 -17.48
CA TYR A 30 2.64 -10.66 -18.36
C TYR A 30 2.87 -9.57 -19.41
N SER A 31 1.78 -9.08 -20.02
CA SER A 31 1.84 -8.01 -21.03
C SER A 31 2.48 -6.74 -20.49
N ARG A 32 2.22 -6.38 -19.22
CA ARG A 32 2.84 -5.19 -18.59
C ARG A 32 4.35 -5.33 -18.46
N VAL A 33 4.85 -6.51 -18.09
CA VAL A 33 6.29 -6.79 -18.01
C VAL A 33 6.91 -6.72 -19.41
N LEU A 34 6.29 -7.36 -20.39
CA LEU A 34 6.80 -7.38 -21.76
C LEU A 34 6.82 -5.99 -22.41
N ARG A 35 5.79 -5.17 -22.19
CA ARG A 35 5.76 -3.75 -22.63
C ARG A 35 6.88 -2.93 -22.02
N ARG A 36 7.23 -3.20 -20.76
CA ARG A 36 8.32 -2.50 -20.07
C ARG A 36 9.69 -2.93 -20.60
N ALA A 37 9.84 -4.20 -20.94
CA ALA A 37 11.04 -4.71 -21.62
C ALA A 37 11.23 -4.07 -23.00
N SER A 38 10.15 -3.70 -23.70
CA SER A 38 10.21 -3.07 -25.05
C SER A 38 11.15 -1.88 -25.14
N ALA A 39 11.33 -1.10 -24.06
CA ALA A 39 12.26 0.02 -24.04
C ALA A 39 13.72 -0.42 -24.25
N ILE A 40 14.11 -1.55 -23.63
CA ILE A 40 15.45 -2.13 -23.80
C ILE A 40 15.53 -2.87 -25.13
N GLU A 41 14.49 -3.62 -25.50
CA GLU A 41 14.45 -4.39 -26.76
C GLU A 41 14.60 -3.51 -27.99
N LYS A 42 13.90 -2.35 -28.03
CA LYS A 42 14.05 -1.37 -29.11
C LYS A 42 15.45 -0.77 -29.17
N ARG A 43 16.08 -0.54 -28.02
CA ARG A 43 17.44 0.02 -27.94
C ARG A 43 18.51 -0.98 -28.38
N LEU A 44 18.29 -2.27 -28.10
CA LEU A 44 19.22 -3.35 -28.45
C LEU A 44 18.90 -4.00 -29.80
N GLU A 45 17.78 -3.62 -30.42
CA GLU A 45 17.22 -4.24 -31.64
C GLU A 45 17.12 -5.77 -31.52
N MET A 46 16.76 -6.23 -30.32
CA MET A 46 16.77 -7.65 -29.95
C MET A 46 15.56 -7.96 -29.08
N ASP A 47 14.98 -9.14 -29.25
CA ASP A 47 13.86 -9.58 -28.43
C ASP A 47 14.34 -9.98 -27.02
N LEU A 48 13.50 -9.77 -26.02
CA LEU A 48 13.73 -10.12 -24.63
C LEU A 48 14.10 -11.60 -24.48
N TYR A 49 13.56 -12.48 -25.32
CA TYR A 49 13.93 -13.90 -25.24
C TYR A 49 15.40 -14.18 -25.63
N ASP A 50 16.09 -13.28 -26.33
CA ASP A 50 17.50 -13.41 -26.70
C ASP A 50 18.44 -12.69 -25.71
N PHE A 51 17.89 -12.03 -24.69
CA PHE A 51 18.71 -11.28 -23.74
C PHE A 51 19.66 -12.20 -22.95
N ASN A 52 20.83 -11.67 -22.63
CA ASN A 52 21.74 -12.21 -21.62
C ASN A 52 21.42 -11.65 -20.22
N LEU A 53 22.14 -12.13 -19.20
CA LEU A 53 21.88 -11.73 -17.82
C LEU A 53 22.04 -10.22 -17.59
N SER A 54 23.04 -9.57 -18.21
CA SER A 54 23.29 -8.13 -18.05
C SER A 54 22.14 -7.28 -18.62
N GLU A 55 21.55 -7.70 -19.72
CA GLU A 55 20.42 -7.01 -20.36
C GLU A 55 19.14 -7.20 -19.56
N ILE A 56 18.92 -8.40 -19.01
CA ILE A 56 17.81 -8.66 -18.08
C ILE A 56 17.92 -7.79 -16.83
N LYS A 57 19.13 -7.60 -16.28
CA LYS A 57 19.35 -6.69 -15.15
C LYS A 57 18.90 -5.26 -15.47
N GLN A 58 19.15 -4.78 -16.70
CA GLN A 58 18.69 -3.45 -17.12
C GLN A 58 17.16 -3.35 -17.16
N VAL A 59 16.46 -4.41 -17.57
CA VAL A 59 14.99 -4.46 -17.50
C VAL A 59 14.50 -4.42 -16.04
N LEU A 60 15.16 -5.15 -15.13
CA LEU A 60 14.81 -5.15 -13.72
C LEU A 60 15.04 -3.78 -13.06
N LEU A 61 16.11 -3.06 -13.43
CA LEU A 61 16.38 -1.70 -12.95
C LEU A 61 15.33 -0.68 -13.43
N LEU A 62 14.82 -0.83 -14.66
CA LEU A 62 13.74 0.03 -15.18
C LEU A 62 12.41 -0.12 -14.42
N LEU A 63 12.27 -1.13 -13.55
CA LEU A 63 11.06 -1.29 -12.74
C LEU A 63 10.88 -0.16 -11.74
N GLU A 64 11.97 0.39 -11.21
CA GLU A 64 11.97 1.36 -10.09
C GLU A 64 11.05 0.87 -8.96
N SER A 65 11.10 -0.44 -8.67
CA SER A 65 10.15 -1.04 -7.75
C SER A 65 10.72 -1.07 -6.34
N THR A 66 9.98 -0.52 -5.39
CA THR A 66 10.32 -0.57 -3.97
C THR A 66 9.96 -1.90 -3.30
N LYS A 67 9.49 -2.90 -4.06
CA LYS A 67 9.03 -4.20 -3.52
C LYS A 67 9.78 -5.36 -4.17
N LEU A 68 10.52 -6.11 -3.36
CA LEU A 68 11.21 -7.34 -3.78
C LEU A 68 10.28 -8.32 -4.50
N ALA A 69 9.05 -8.48 -4.01
CA ALA A 69 8.06 -9.37 -4.62
C ALA A 69 7.75 -9.01 -6.09
N THR A 70 7.68 -7.72 -6.42
CA THR A 70 7.44 -7.23 -7.78
C THR A 70 8.64 -7.50 -8.70
N VAL A 71 9.86 -7.26 -8.19
CA VAL A 71 11.09 -7.56 -8.94
C VAL A 71 11.18 -9.05 -9.23
N LYS A 72 10.93 -9.89 -8.22
CA LYS A 72 10.90 -11.36 -8.36
C LYS A 72 9.84 -11.82 -9.35
N SER A 73 8.61 -11.32 -9.24
CA SER A 73 7.54 -11.72 -10.17
C SER A 73 7.89 -11.34 -11.61
N THR A 74 8.51 -10.18 -11.82
CA THR A 74 9.00 -9.76 -13.14
C THR A 74 10.07 -10.71 -13.66
N GLY A 75 11.06 -11.07 -12.83
CA GLY A 75 12.08 -12.05 -13.17
C GLY A 75 11.48 -13.40 -13.58
N SER A 76 10.52 -13.93 -12.83
CA SER A 76 9.83 -15.18 -13.18
C SER A 76 9.06 -15.10 -14.50
N ILE A 77 8.45 -13.95 -14.81
CA ILE A 77 7.75 -13.75 -16.09
C ILE A 77 8.73 -13.75 -17.26
N ILE A 78 9.86 -13.06 -17.13
CA ILE A 78 10.93 -13.04 -18.13
C ILE A 78 11.49 -14.46 -18.32
N GLN A 79 11.75 -15.17 -17.22
CA GLN A 79 12.22 -16.56 -17.26
C GLN A 79 11.24 -17.47 -18.02
N ASN A 80 9.94 -17.35 -17.75
CA ASN A 80 8.90 -18.12 -18.45
C ASN A 80 8.83 -17.77 -19.95
N TYR A 81 9.00 -16.49 -20.30
CA TYR A 81 9.01 -16.08 -21.70
C TYR A 81 10.21 -16.64 -22.47
N ILE A 82 11.41 -16.59 -21.88
CA ILE A 82 12.63 -17.18 -22.47
C ILE A 82 12.45 -18.70 -22.63
N ARG A 83 11.91 -19.40 -21.61
CA ARG A 83 11.65 -20.85 -21.71
C ARG A 83 10.68 -21.18 -22.83
N TRP A 84 9.59 -20.42 -22.96
CA TRP A 84 8.67 -20.58 -24.07
C TRP A 84 9.35 -20.36 -25.43
N ALA A 85 10.20 -19.34 -25.56
CA ALA A 85 10.90 -19.08 -26.81
C ALA A 85 11.88 -20.19 -27.18
N ILE A 86 12.56 -20.78 -26.19
CA ILE A 86 13.38 -21.99 -26.33
C ILE A 86 12.54 -23.16 -26.85
N GLU A 87 11.37 -23.43 -26.25
CA GLU A 87 10.45 -24.49 -26.70
C GLU A 87 9.91 -24.28 -28.13
N GLN A 88 9.92 -23.03 -28.59
CA GLN A 88 9.49 -22.67 -29.94
C GLN A 88 10.66 -22.55 -30.93
N ASP A 89 11.89 -22.92 -30.53
CA ASP A 89 13.11 -22.84 -31.35
C ASP A 89 13.37 -21.41 -31.89
N LEU A 90 12.98 -20.39 -31.12
CA LEU A 90 13.16 -18.97 -31.48
C LEU A 90 14.50 -18.41 -31.03
N ARG A 91 15.04 -18.91 -29.92
CA ARG A 91 16.30 -18.47 -29.32
C ARG A 91 17.47 -19.24 -29.92
N LYS A 92 18.60 -18.57 -30.15
CA LYS A 92 19.80 -19.19 -30.75
C LYS A 92 20.46 -20.27 -29.90
N ASP A 93 20.32 -20.15 -28.57
CA ASP A 93 20.84 -21.12 -27.61
C ASP A 93 19.69 -21.68 -26.74
N ASN A 94 19.95 -22.84 -26.13
CA ASN A 94 19.00 -23.52 -25.25
C ASN A 94 19.25 -23.18 -23.76
N ILE A 95 19.77 -21.98 -23.47
CA ILE A 95 20.16 -21.57 -22.12
C ILE A 95 19.29 -20.40 -21.69
N ASN A 96 18.62 -20.54 -20.54
CA ASN A 96 17.97 -19.41 -19.89
C ASN A 96 18.94 -18.76 -18.88
N PRO A 97 19.36 -17.50 -19.06
CA PRO A 97 20.28 -16.85 -18.14
C PRO A 97 19.76 -16.72 -16.71
N LEU A 98 18.44 -16.77 -16.52
CA LEU A 98 17.82 -16.69 -15.19
C LEU A 98 17.81 -18.04 -14.44
N ASP A 99 18.12 -19.16 -15.10
CA ASP A 99 18.22 -20.46 -14.42
C ASP A 99 19.47 -20.55 -13.52
N ALA A 100 20.50 -19.75 -13.80
CA ALA A 100 21.74 -19.69 -13.03
C ALA A 100 21.66 -18.75 -11.81
N VAL A 101 20.60 -17.94 -11.70
CA VAL A 101 20.41 -17.00 -10.58
C VAL A 101 19.23 -17.44 -9.73
N SER A 102 19.52 -18.04 -8.58
CA SER A 102 18.50 -18.47 -7.62
C SER A 102 18.59 -17.64 -6.34
N GLY A 103 17.43 -17.25 -5.80
CA GLY A 103 17.34 -16.69 -4.45
C GLY A 103 16.93 -15.22 -4.38
N ASN A 104 16.66 -14.75 -3.16
CA ASN A 104 16.26 -13.36 -2.90
C ASN A 104 17.41 -12.37 -3.13
N ASP A 105 18.64 -12.80 -2.86
CA ASP A 105 19.83 -11.94 -2.89
C ASP A 105 20.04 -11.32 -4.27
N PHE A 106 19.90 -12.13 -5.34
CA PHE A 106 19.98 -11.62 -6.70
C PHE A 106 18.96 -10.52 -6.97
N TYR A 107 17.71 -10.68 -6.53
CA TYR A 107 16.65 -9.70 -6.83
C TYR A 107 16.67 -8.48 -5.89
N SER A 108 17.24 -8.61 -4.69
CA SER A 108 17.30 -7.53 -3.70
C SER A 108 18.05 -6.30 -4.22
N GLN A 109 19.09 -6.50 -5.04
CA GLN A 109 19.90 -5.41 -5.61
C GLN A 109 19.16 -4.52 -6.62
N PHE A 110 17.95 -4.89 -7.05
CA PHE A 110 17.12 -4.11 -7.98
C PHE A 110 15.91 -3.47 -7.31
N VAL A 111 15.80 -3.57 -5.98
CA VAL A 111 14.78 -2.86 -5.22
C VAL A 111 15.20 -1.40 -5.09
N ASP A 112 14.31 -0.49 -5.49
CA ASP A 112 14.52 0.95 -5.34
C ASP A 112 14.22 1.36 -3.89
N ASP A 113 15.26 1.72 -3.14
CA ASP A 113 15.21 2.20 -1.76
C ASP A 113 15.35 3.74 -1.65
N SER A 114 15.42 4.45 -2.78
CA SER A 114 15.60 5.92 -2.82
C SER A 114 14.43 6.70 -2.21
N LYS A 115 13.28 6.06 -2.01
CA LYS A 115 12.05 6.67 -1.49
C LYS A 115 11.56 5.91 -0.28
N ALA A 116 11.33 6.64 0.81
CA ALA A 116 10.77 6.08 2.04
C ALA A 116 9.39 5.43 1.78
N THR A 117 9.27 4.15 2.14
CA THR A 117 8.01 3.40 2.12
C THR A 117 7.47 3.11 3.51
N LEU A 118 8.31 3.32 4.53
CA LEU A 118 8.00 3.21 5.94
C LEU A 118 8.30 4.56 6.58
N PHE A 119 7.45 4.95 7.50
CA PHE A 119 7.49 6.22 8.20
C PHE A 119 7.59 5.93 9.70
N SER A 120 8.42 6.69 10.42
CA SER A 120 8.47 6.62 11.88
C SER A 120 7.17 7.17 12.49
N GLU A 121 6.97 6.94 13.80
CA GLU A 121 5.88 7.60 14.55
C GLU A 121 5.97 9.13 14.42
N GLU A 122 7.18 9.71 14.51
CA GLU A 122 7.42 11.14 14.36
C GLU A 122 7.06 11.65 12.95
N ASP A 123 7.41 10.89 11.90
CA ASP A 123 7.02 11.25 10.52
C ASP A 123 5.49 11.31 10.39
N ILE A 124 4.77 10.34 10.97
CA ILE A 124 3.32 10.28 10.95
C ILE A 124 2.72 11.44 11.74
N GLU A 125 3.24 11.74 12.92
CA GLU A 125 2.84 12.90 13.74
C GLU A 125 3.04 14.22 12.99
N ASN A 126 4.15 14.37 12.26
CA ASN A 126 4.42 15.53 11.42
C ASN A 126 3.42 15.67 10.27
N ILE A 127 3.07 14.55 9.61
CA ILE A 127 2.03 14.53 8.57
C ILE A 127 0.68 14.93 9.16
N VAL A 128 0.27 14.32 10.28
CA VAL A 128 -1.00 14.61 10.95
C VAL A 128 -1.05 16.08 11.41
N SER A 129 0.05 16.61 11.94
CA SER A 129 0.15 18.00 12.38
C SER A 129 0.06 18.98 11.21
N GLY A 130 0.56 18.62 10.03
CA GLY A 130 0.49 19.42 8.81
C GLY A 130 -0.90 19.48 8.15
N CYS A 131 -1.82 18.59 8.51
CA CYS A 131 -3.21 18.68 8.05
C CYS A 131 -3.99 19.75 8.81
N LEU A 132 -4.78 20.58 8.11
CA LEU A 132 -5.68 21.55 8.74
C LEU A 132 -7.01 20.91 9.13
N ASN A 133 -7.57 20.04 8.29
CA ASN A 133 -8.84 19.38 8.56
C ASN A 133 -8.65 18.17 9.47
N PHE A 134 -9.46 18.05 10.52
CA PHE A 134 -9.43 16.86 11.37
C PHE A 134 -9.94 15.63 10.63
N GLN A 135 -10.83 15.80 9.65
CA GLN A 135 -11.19 14.80 8.65
C GLN A 135 -9.99 14.10 7.98
N ASP A 136 -8.92 14.85 7.69
CA ASP A 136 -7.71 14.31 7.05
C ASP A 136 -6.77 13.69 8.10
N LYS A 137 -6.67 14.31 9.29
CA LYS A 137 -5.91 13.78 10.45
C LYS A 137 -6.39 12.39 10.87
N VAL A 138 -7.71 12.20 10.98
CA VAL A 138 -8.30 10.90 11.33
C VAL A 138 -7.83 9.82 10.37
N ILE A 139 -7.85 10.09 9.06
CA ILE A 139 -7.49 9.08 8.06
C ILE A 139 -6.06 8.59 8.27
N VAL A 140 -5.11 9.51 8.42
CA VAL A 140 -3.70 9.14 8.60
C VAL A 140 -3.49 8.41 9.92
N GLN A 141 -3.95 8.97 11.03
CA GLN A 141 -3.73 8.39 12.35
C GLN A 141 -4.45 7.04 12.53
N ALA A 142 -5.70 6.92 12.06
CA ALA A 142 -6.47 5.69 12.17
C ALA A 142 -5.87 4.55 11.32
N LEU A 143 -5.38 4.84 10.11
CA LEU A 143 -4.64 3.87 9.31
C LEU A 143 -3.36 3.40 10.01
N PHE A 144 -2.64 4.33 10.65
CA PHE A 144 -1.43 4.04 11.40
C PHE A 144 -1.74 3.18 12.64
N GLU A 145 -2.86 3.40 13.32
CA GLU A 145 -3.29 2.57 14.46
C GLU A 145 -4.04 1.30 14.06
N GLY A 146 -4.11 0.98 12.76
CA GLY A 146 -4.58 -0.32 12.27
C GLY A 146 -6.05 -0.40 11.89
N ILE A 147 -6.73 0.74 11.75
CA ILE A 147 -8.11 0.84 11.25
C ILE A 147 -8.07 0.97 9.73
N MET A 148 -8.54 -0.05 9.01
CA MET A 148 -8.58 -0.01 7.54
C MET A 148 -9.74 -0.84 6.99
N GLY A 149 -9.76 -2.16 7.20
CA GLY A 149 -10.73 -3.05 6.59
C GLY A 149 -10.64 -3.14 5.06
N ARG A 150 -11.53 -3.93 4.46
CA ARG A 150 -11.64 -4.10 3.00
C ARG A 150 -12.19 -2.82 2.38
N GLY A 151 -11.43 -2.22 1.46
CA GLY A 151 -11.85 -1.00 0.77
C GLY A 151 -11.98 0.21 1.70
N ASN A 152 -11.24 0.23 2.81
CA ASN A 152 -11.29 1.24 3.86
C ASN A 152 -12.62 1.26 4.66
N SER A 153 -13.39 0.16 4.64
CA SER A 153 -14.72 0.10 5.27
C SER A 153 -14.70 0.32 6.79
N GLU A 154 -13.68 -0.16 7.50
CA GLU A 154 -13.58 0.10 8.95
C GLU A 154 -13.49 1.59 9.24
N LEU A 155 -12.71 2.34 8.45
CA LEU A 155 -12.57 3.80 8.57
C LEU A 155 -13.87 4.53 8.21
N LEU A 156 -14.52 4.10 7.13
CA LEU A 156 -15.71 4.76 6.59
C LEU A 156 -16.96 4.51 7.42
N ASN A 157 -17.01 3.39 8.16
CA ASN A 157 -18.10 3.03 9.05
C ASN A 157 -17.87 3.49 10.51
N MET A 158 -16.78 4.20 10.82
CA MET A 158 -16.54 4.69 12.19
C MET A 158 -17.58 5.72 12.61
N LYS A 159 -18.07 5.57 13.84
CA LYS A 159 -18.97 6.51 14.52
C LYS A 159 -18.48 6.68 15.96
N MET A 160 -18.77 7.83 16.58
CA MET A 160 -18.38 8.07 17.97
C MET A 160 -19.07 7.12 18.97
N GLU A 161 -20.27 6.63 18.65
CA GLU A 161 -20.98 5.65 19.47
C GLU A 161 -20.27 4.28 19.54
N HIS A 162 -19.35 4.01 18.61
CA HIS A 162 -18.56 2.76 18.61
C HIS A 162 -17.34 2.82 19.53
N VAL A 163 -17.08 3.95 20.18
CA VAL A 163 -15.90 4.17 21.03
C VAL A 163 -16.31 4.10 22.50
N SER A 164 -15.58 3.32 23.27
CA SER A 164 -15.78 3.12 24.71
C SER A 164 -14.50 3.37 25.51
N GLU A 165 -14.67 3.72 26.77
CA GLU A 165 -13.56 3.82 27.72
C GLU A 165 -13.02 2.42 28.07
N THR A 166 -11.77 2.39 28.51
CA THR A 166 -11.11 1.18 29.02
C THR A 166 -10.60 1.44 30.43
N ASP A 167 -10.25 0.37 31.14
CA ASP A 167 -9.58 0.49 32.45
C ASP A 167 -8.14 1.00 32.33
N GLU A 168 -7.57 1.03 31.12
CA GLU A 168 -6.22 1.52 30.86
C GLU A 168 -6.21 3.05 30.67
N ILE A 169 -5.27 3.71 31.35
CA ILE A 169 -5.06 5.16 31.24
C ILE A 169 -4.66 5.51 29.81
N ASP A 170 -5.26 6.57 29.26
CA ASP A 170 -4.99 7.09 27.91
C ASP A 170 -5.25 6.09 26.76
N LYS A 171 -6.17 5.14 26.99
CA LYS A 171 -6.59 4.12 26.02
C LYS A 171 -8.11 4.05 25.91
N TYR A 172 -8.57 3.80 24.69
CA TYR A 172 -9.98 3.66 24.35
C TYR A 172 -10.17 2.41 23.50
N ASN A 173 -11.32 1.75 23.61
CA ASN A 173 -11.69 0.67 22.70
C ASN A 173 -12.57 1.24 21.60
N ILE A 174 -12.41 0.72 20.38
CA ILE A 174 -13.29 1.04 19.26
C ILE A 174 -13.77 -0.24 18.59
N THR A 175 -15.08 -0.38 18.45
CA THR A 175 -15.69 -1.43 17.63
C THR A 175 -15.68 -1.00 16.16
N LEU A 176 -15.06 -1.81 15.32
CA LEU A 176 -14.87 -1.57 13.90
C LEU A 176 -15.75 -2.49 13.07
N TYR A 177 -16.30 -1.97 11.98
CA TYR A 177 -17.16 -2.72 11.06
C TYR A 177 -16.54 -2.80 9.67
N ASN A 178 -16.22 -4.01 9.26
CA ASN A 178 -15.59 -4.32 7.98
C ASN A 178 -16.62 -4.92 7.02
N ASP A 179 -16.84 -4.27 5.88
CA ASP A 179 -17.71 -4.81 4.83
C ASP A 179 -16.96 -5.86 4.01
N THR A 180 -17.41 -7.11 4.05
CA THR A 180 -16.81 -8.26 3.35
C THR A 180 -17.69 -8.73 2.18
N ARG A 181 -17.23 -9.75 1.44
CA ARG A 181 -18.07 -10.38 0.40
C ARG A 181 -19.28 -11.12 0.97
N ASN A 182 -19.19 -11.57 2.22
CA ASN A 182 -20.18 -12.45 2.85
C ASN A 182 -21.08 -11.71 3.85
N GLY A 183 -21.00 -10.38 3.90
CA GLY A 183 -21.69 -9.54 4.88
C GLY A 183 -20.72 -8.66 5.67
N ARG A 184 -21.13 -8.23 6.85
CA ARG A 184 -20.36 -7.35 7.72
C ARG A 184 -19.74 -8.14 8.86
N GLU A 185 -18.45 -7.95 9.08
CA GLU A 185 -17.71 -8.49 10.22
C GLU A 185 -17.37 -7.34 11.16
N SER A 186 -17.29 -7.62 12.47
CA SER A 186 -16.84 -6.66 13.46
C SER A 186 -15.66 -7.18 14.26
N ARG A 187 -14.84 -6.25 14.74
CA ARG A 187 -13.75 -6.51 15.68
C ARG A 187 -13.57 -5.31 16.59
N GLU A 188 -12.93 -5.51 17.73
CA GLU A 188 -12.57 -4.44 18.64
C GLU A 188 -11.05 -4.30 18.65
N ILE A 189 -10.56 -3.06 18.70
CA ILE A 189 -9.16 -2.76 18.99
C ILE A 189 -9.06 -1.65 20.03
N THR A 190 -7.91 -1.59 20.69
CA THR A 190 -7.55 -0.47 21.56
C THR A 190 -6.80 0.60 20.76
N ILE A 191 -7.21 1.85 20.90
CA ILE A 191 -6.62 3.03 20.27
C ILE A 191 -6.02 3.98 21.31
N SER A 192 -5.13 4.85 20.86
CA SER A 192 -4.52 5.89 21.69
C SER A 192 -5.51 7.02 22.04
N SER A 193 -5.25 7.70 23.15
CA SER A 193 -5.94 8.96 23.49
C SER A 193 -5.74 10.04 22.41
N TYR A 194 -4.62 10.01 21.68
CA TYR A 194 -4.36 10.93 20.57
C TYR A 194 -5.34 10.71 19.43
N LEU A 195 -5.52 9.47 18.96
CA LEU A 195 -6.51 9.14 17.95
C LEU A 195 -7.94 9.43 18.43
N TYR A 196 -8.28 9.06 19.67
CA TYR A 196 -9.58 9.40 20.25
C TYR A 196 -9.89 10.90 20.18
N ASN A 197 -8.92 11.75 20.55
CA ASN A 197 -9.10 13.20 20.49
C ASN A 197 -9.30 13.71 19.07
N ILE A 198 -8.57 13.17 18.10
CA ILE A 198 -8.74 13.51 16.68
C ILE A 198 -10.13 13.09 16.18
N LEU A 199 -10.59 11.88 16.51
CA LEU A 199 -11.92 11.37 16.18
C LEU A 199 -13.02 12.30 16.72
N ARG A 200 -12.93 12.67 18.02
CA ARG A 200 -13.88 13.55 18.70
C ARG A 200 -13.99 14.93 18.04
N ILE A 201 -12.87 15.50 17.61
CA ILE A 201 -12.86 16.82 16.96
C ILE A 201 -13.39 16.71 15.52
N ALA A 202 -12.95 15.70 14.75
CA ALA A 202 -13.45 15.46 13.39
C ALA A 202 -14.96 15.23 13.33
N ASN A 203 -15.53 14.55 14.34
CA ASN A 203 -16.97 14.34 14.44
C ASN A 203 -17.77 15.65 14.59
N LYS A 204 -17.15 16.69 15.16
CA LYS A 204 -17.78 18.00 15.37
C LYS A 204 -17.44 19.01 14.28
N GLU A 205 -16.58 18.65 13.32
CA GLU A 205 -16.14 19.53 12.25
C GLU A 205 -17.29 19.77 11.26
N ASP A 206 -17.63 21.02 10.96
CA ASP A 206 -18.73 21.35 10.04
C ASP A 206 -18.24 21.65 8.62
N LYS A 207 -16.96 22.01 8.49
CA LYS A 207 -16.36 22.52 7.26
C LYS A 207 -15.07 21.79 6.90
N TYR A 208 -14.89 21.58 5.60
CA TYR A 208 -13.67 21.04 5.02
C TYR A 208 -12.94 22.14 4.24
N ILE A 209 -11.79 22.56 4.75
CA ILE A 209 -10.87 23.52 4.14
C ILE A 209 -10.24 22.89 2.89
N LYS A 210 -10.35 23.58 1.74
CA LYS A 210 -9.85 23.06 0.47
C LYS A 210 -8.32 23.13 0.42
N ASN A 211 -7.72 22.14 -0.25
CA ASN A 211 -6.27 22.06 -0.54
C ASN A 211 -5.38 22.35 0.68
N ASN A 212 -5.81 21.96 1.88
CA ASN A 212 -5.08 22.21 3.11
C ASN A 212 -4.71 23.70 3.33
N GLY A 213 -5.56 24.62 2.88
CA GLY A 213 -5.31 26.06 2.95
C GLY A 213 -4.40 26.62 1.85
N ASN A 214 -3.76 25.77 1.04
CA ASN A 214 -2.93 26.16 -0.11
C ASN A 214 -3.82 26.51 -1.32
N LEU A 215 -4.48 27.66 -1.23
CA LEU A 215 -5.40 28.14 -2.24
C LEU A 215 -4.70 29.06 -3.23
N ILE A 216 -5.04 28.94 -4.51
CA ILE A 216 -4.64 29.95 -5.50
C ILE A 216 -5.39 31.27 -5.21
N PRO A 217 -4.79 32.44 -5.45
CA PRO A 217 -5.39 33.75 -5.10
C PRO A 217 -6.79 34.01 -5.67
N SER A 218 -7.14 33.39 -6.78
CA SER A 218 -8.46 33.52 -7.43
C SER A 218 -9.56 32.66 -6.79
N THR A 219 -9.26 31.90 -5.73
CA THR A 219 -10.21 30.98 -5.11
C THR A 219 -11.26 31.74 -4.28
N LYS A 220 -12.50 31.80 -4.79
CA LYS A 220 -13.61 32.48 -4.09
C LYS A 220 -14.18 31.71 -2.90
N VAL A 221 -14.13 30.37 -2.95
CA VAL A 221 -14.73 29.49 -1.93
C VAL A 221 -13.63 28.62 -1.33
N THR A 222 -13.22 28.94 -0.11
CA THR A 222 -12.05 28.37 0.58
C THR A 222 -12.35 27.05 1.30
N HIS A 223 -13.63 26.76 1.54
CA HIS A 223 -14.09 25.56 2.24
C HIS A 223 -15.41 25.07 1.66
N ASN A 224 -15.77 23.82 1.95
CA ASN A 224 -17.09 23.26 1.69
C ASN A 224 -17.68 22.78 3.02
N ASN A 225 -19.00 22.79 3.17
CA ASN A 225 -19.63 22.14 4.32
C ASN A 225 -19.44 20.63 4.21
N LEU A 226 -19.30 19.95 5.34
CA LEU A 226 -19.36 18.49 5.41
C LEU A 226 -20.82 18.04 5.40
N ILE A 227 -21.08 16.83 4.88
CA ILE A 227 -22.40 16.19 5.05
C ILE A 227 -22.66 16.07 6.55
N ASP A 228 -23.89 16.33 6.98
CA ASP A 228 -24.29 16.23 8.38
C ASP A 228 -24.84 14.83 8.65
N ASN A 229 -24.02 13.95 9.24
CA ASN A 229 -24.38 12.58 9.62
C ASN A 229 -23.47 12.05 10.73
N ASP A 230 -23.78 10.84 11.24
CA ASP A 230 -23.12 10.27 12.41
C ASP A 230 -21.74 9.64 12.13
N TYR A 231 -21.32 9.57 10.86
CA TYR A 231 -20.02 9.01 10.51
C TYR A 231 -18.91 10.01 10.82
N ILE A 232 -17.77 9.54 11.30
CA ILE A 232 -16.64 10.42 11.60
C ILE A 232 -16.01 10.95 10.31
N ILE A 233 -15.83 10.07 9.30
CA ILE A 233 -15.29 10.41 7.99
C ILE A 233 -16.43 10.81 7.05
N ARG A 234 -16.47 12.09 6.67
CA ARG A 234 -17.58 12.67 5.91
C ARG A 234 -17.10 13.31 4.63
N SER A 235 -17.92 13.19 3.58
CA SER A 235 -17.68 13.86 2.31
C SER A 235 -17.99 15.35 2.43
N ALA A 236 -17.22 16.17 1.71
CA ALA A 236 -17.49 17.60 1.59
C ALA A 236 -18.56 17.85 0.52
N VAL A 237 -19.68 18.49 0.87
CA VAL A 237 -20.82 18.76 0.00
C VAL A 237 -20.37 19.49 -1.26
N ASN A 238 -20.75 18.94 -2.42
CA ASN A 238 -20.61 19.56 -3.72
C ASN A 238 -21.76 19.11 -4.63
N SER A 239 -21.97 19.81 -5.75
CA SER A 239 -23.10 19.55 -6.68
C SER A 239 -23.08 18.16 -7.35
N GLY A 240 -21.98 17.42 -7.26
CA GLY A 240 -21.82 16.09 -7.87
C GLY A 240 -22.00 14.92 -6.90
N ILE A 241 -22.13 15.16 -5.59
CA ILE A 241 -22.29 14.09 -4.60
C ILE A 241 -23.73 13.58 -4.60
N LYS A 242 -23.87 12.26 -4.75
CA LYS A 242 -25.14 11.52 -4.67
C LYS A 242 -25.29 10.72 -3.36
N GLN A 243 -24.39 10.94 -2.40
CA GLN A 243 -24.38 10.21 -1.12
C GLN A 243 -25.59 10.62 -0.28
N SER A 244 -26.35 9.65 0.24
CA SER A 244 -27.40 9.92 1.23
C SER A 244 -26.79 10.33 2.56
N VAL A 245 -27.57 11.01 3.41
CA VAL A 245 -27.19 11.34 4.78
C VAL A 245 -26.90 10.07 5.58
N ASP A 246 -27.65 8.99 5.34
CA ASP A 246 -27.52 7.72 6.08
C ASP A 246 -26.37 6.83 5.60
N ASP A 247 -25.74 7.17 4.47
CA ASP A 247 -24.70 6.35 3.85
C ASP A 247 -23.30 6.80 4.29
N PRO A 248 -22.35 5.86 4.47
CA PRO A 248 -20.95 6.20 4.67
C PRO A 248 -20.36 6.83 3.39
N ALA A 249 -19.23 7.52 3.54
CA ALA A 249 -18.55 8.12 2.40
C ALA A 249 -18.05 7.08 1.39
N SER A 250 -17.82 7.52 0.15
CA SER A 250 -17.34 6.65 -0.93
C SER A 250 -16.04 5.92 -0.54
N ILE A 251 -15.93 4.65 -0.93
CA ILE A 251 -14.72 3.81 -0.74
C ILE A 251 -13.43 4.47 -1.29
N TYR A 252 -13.57 5.38 -2.26
CA TYR A 252 -12.45 6.09 -2.87
C TYR A 252 -11.99 7.31 -2.08
N LEU A 253 -12.80 7.83 -1.14
CA LEU A 253 -12.52 9.06 -0.41
C LEU A 253 -11.16 9.00 0.32
N VAL A 254 -10.91 7.91 1.03
CA VAL A 254 -9.68 7.69 1.80
C VAL A 254 -8.45 7.73 0.87
N THR A 255 -8.47 6.97 -0.22
CA THR A 255 -7.36 6.93 -1.18
C THR A 255 -7.11 8.29 -1.82
N MET A 256 -8.17 9.02 -2.17
CA MET A 256 -8.04 10.36 -2.75
C MET A 256 -7.45 11.37 -1.75
N ARG A 257 -7.88 11.35 -0.49
CA ARG A 257 -7.36 12.24 0.56
C ARG A 257 -5.89 11.93 0.86
N VAL A 258 -5.52 10.67 1.02
CA VAL A 258 -4.11 10.28 1.23
C VAL A 258 -3.25 10.69 0.05
N ALA A 259 -3.73 10.59 -1.20
CA ALA A 259 -2.99 11.08 -2.36
C ALA A 259 -2.76 12.60 -2.32
N LYS A 260 -3.73 13.39 -1.84
CA LYS A 260 -3.54 14.83 -1.64
C LYS A 260 -2.56 15.17 -0.52
N ILE A 261 -2.63 14.45 0.60
CA ILE A 261 -1.66 14.60 1.71
C ILE A 261 -0.25 14.24 1.20
N SER A 262 -0.12 13.16 0.44
CA SER A 262 1.11 12.75 -0.21
C SER A 262 1.71 13.85 -1.09
N GLU A 263 0.88 14.54 -1.90
CA GLU A 263 1.30 15.70 -2.70
C GLU A 263 1.76 16.87 -1.82
N TRP A 264 1.01 17.22 -0.76
CA TRP A 264 1.32 18.36 0.10
C TRP A 264 2.63 18.22 0.86
N HIS A 265 2.96 16.98 1.26
CA HIS A 265 4.18 16.67 2.00
C HIS A 265 5.33 16.19 1.10
N ASN A 266 5.14 16.13 -0.22
CA ASN A 266 6.12 15.59 -1.16
C ASN A 266 6.60 14.16 -0.80
N LEU A 267 5.66 13.32 -0.38
CA LEU A 267 5.90 11.94 0.02
C LEU A 267 5.22 10.99 -0.98
N PRO A 268 5.82 10.74 -2.17
CA PRO A 268 5.14 10.06 -3.28
C PRO A 268 4.74 8.60 -3.00
N LEU A 269 5.28 8.01 -1.93
CA LEU A 269 4.96 6.65 -1.49
C LEU A 269 4.12 6.63 -0.21
N LEU A 270 3.63 7.79 0.26
CA LEU A 270 2.61 7.85 1.30
C LEU A 270 1.29 7.33 0.74
N THR A 271 0.96 6.10 1.09
CA THR A 271 -0.26 5.40 0.65
C THR A 271 -0.96 4.80 1.86
N PRO A 272 -2.27 4.51 1.80
CA PRO A 272 -2.97 3.90 2.94
C PRO A 272 -2.28 2.63 3.46
N THR A 273 -1.79 1.81 2.53
CA THR A 273 -1.04 0.59 2.88
C THR A 273 0.31 0.88 3.53
N ASN A 274 1.06 1.88 3.07
CA ASN A 274 2.36 2.22 3.66
C ASN A 274 2.21 2.87 5.04
N ILE A 275 1.17 3.69 5.26
CA ILE A 275 0.82 4.22 6.58
C ILE A 275 0.49 3.05 7.54
N ARG A 276 -0.36 2.11 7.11
CA ARG A 276 -0.68 0.90 7.89
C ARG A 276 0.57 0.06 8.20
N ASN A 277 1.44 -0.15 7.22
CA ASN A 277 2.67 -0.93 7.40
C ASN A 277 3.63 -0.23 8.39
N SER A 278 3.69 1.10 8.35
CA SER A 278 4.46 1.90 9.30
C SER A 278 3.93 1.73 10.73
N GLY A 279 2.61 1.71 10.89
CA GLY A 279 1.94 1.37 12.15
C GLY A 279 2.28 -0.02 12.65
N MET A 280 2.22 -1.03 11.78
CA MET A 280 2.61 -2.40 12.10
C MET A 280 4.06 -2.46 12.59
N LEU A 281 4.97 -1.72 11.95
CA LEU A 281 6.37 -1.64 12.35
C LEU A 281 6.54 -0.96 13.71
N LYS A 282 5.81 0.12 13.98
CA LYS A 282 5.78 0.78 15.28
C LYS A 282 5.30 -0.16 16.39
N MET A 283 4.23 -0.91 16.13
CA MET A 283 3.73 -1.91 17.08
C MET A 283 4.75 -3.03 17.31
N ALA A 284 5.47 -3.46 16.28
CA ALA A 284 6.58 -4.41 16.44
C ALA A 284 7.69 -3.86 17.32
N ARG A 285 8.05 -2.57 17.15
CA ARG A 285 8.99 -1.86 18.02
C ARG A 285 8.53 -1.86 19.47
N ASP A 286 7.27 -1.50 19.73
CA ASP A 286 6.73 -1.45 21.09
C ASP A 286 6.71 -2.84 21.75
N LEU A 287 6.32 -3.88 21.00
CA LEU A 287 6.33 -5.27 21.49
C LEU A 287 7.76 -5.76 21.75
N TYR A 288 8.71 -5.42 20.88
CA TYR A 288 10.11 -5.77 21.06
C TYR A 288 10.71 -5.09 22.30
N ILE A 289 10.44 -3.80 22.53
CA ILE A 289 10.89 -3.10 23.75
C ILE A 289 10.27 -3.72 24.99
N LYS A 290 8.99 -4.11 24.93
CA LYS A 290 8.27 -4.68 26.07
C LYS A 290 8.74 -6.08 26.44
N TYR A 291 9.00 -6.94 25.46
CA TYR A 291 9.26 -8.37 25.67
C TYR A 291 10.68 -8.83 25.32
N GLY A 292 11.50 -7.95 24.72
CA GLY A 292 12.86 -8.25 24.27
C GLY A 292 12.93 -9.17 23.04
N LYS A 293 11.80 -9.44 22.39
CA LYS A 293 11.71 -10.40 21.27
C LYS A 293 10.62 -10.05 20.28
N LEU A 294 10.78 -10.53 19.05
CA LEU A 294 9.80 -10.43 17.97
C LEU A 294 9.66 -11.80 17.29
N GLU A 295 8.89 -12.67 17.93
CA GLU A 295 8.65 -14.05 17.51
C GLU A 295 7.18 -14.23 17.08
N ARG A 296 6.77 -15.48 16.92
CA ARG A 296 5.44 -15.85 16.40
C ARG A 296 4.30 -15.15 17.12
N GLU A 297 4.34 -15.10 18.45
CA GLU A 297 3.25 -14.55 19.26
C GLU A 297 3.13 -13.04 19.04
N GLU A 298 4.23 -12.29 19.04
CA GLU A 298 4.21 -10.86 18.77
C GLU A 298 3.75 -10.55 17.34
N TYR A 299 4.19 -11.35 16.35
CA TYR A 299 3.68 -11.24 14.99
C TYR A 299 2.18 -11.52 14.90
N TYR A 300 1.66 -12.46 15.67
CA TYR A 300 0.23 -12.77 15.72
C TYR A 300 -0.56 -11.61 16.33
N THR A 301 -0.07 -11.00 17.41
CA THR A 301 -0.67 -9.82 18.02
C THR A 301 -0.79 -8.67 17.00
N ILE A 302 0.29 -8.38 16.25
CA ILE A 302 0.26 -7.37 15.19
C ILE A 302 -0.72 -7.77 14.09
N CYS A 303 -0.71 -9.02 13.64
CA CYS A 303 -1.59 -9.45 12.56
C CYS A 303 -3.08 -9.36 12.94
N GLU A 304 -3.43 -9.69 14.17
CA GLU A 304 -4.78 -9.53 14.71
C GLU A 304 -5.17 -8.05 14.77
N HIS A 305 -4.34 -7.21 15.39
CA HIS A 305 -4.59 -5.77 15.55
C HIS A 305 -4.77 -5.06 14.21
N TYR A 306 -4.10 -5.50 13.15
CA TYR A 306 -4.17 -4.89 11.83
C TYR A 306 -5.09 -5.62 10.84
N ASN A 307 -5.95 -6.53 11.31
CA ASN A 307 -6.90 -7.30 10.48
C ASN A 307 -6.23 -8.00 9.28
N VAL A 308 -5.09 -8.66 9.51
CA VAL A 308 -4.43 -9.48 8.50
C VAL A 308 -5.26 -10.73 8.26
N ALA A 309 -5.43 -11.17 7.01
CA ALA A 309 -6.19 -12.39 6.73
C ALA A 309 -5.51 -13.64 7.31
N ARG A 310 -6.32 -14.52 7.93
CA ARG A 310 -5.90 -15.85 8.39
C ARG A 310 -5.86 -16.86 7.25
N GLN A 311 -4.99 -17.86 7.39
CA GLN A 311 -4.90 -19.02 6.50
C GLN A 311 -5.96 -20.07 6.89
N ARG A 312 -6.12 -21.11 6.06
CA ARG A 312 -7.11 -22.18 6.29
C ARG A 312 -6.91 -22.93 7.60
N ASP A 313 -5.67 -22.99 8.09
CA ASP A 313 -5.28 -23.62 9.36
C ASP A 313 -5.43 -22.66 10.57
N GLY A 314 -6.00 -21.47 10.36
CA GLY A 314 -6.17 -20.45 11.40
C GLY A 314 -4.91 -19.61 11.69
N SER A 315 -3.76 -19.95 11.10
CA SER A 315 -2.50 -19.21 11.28
C SER A 315 -2.45 -17.92 10.47
N TYR A 316 -1.61 -16.97 10.88
CA TYR A 316 -1.32 -15.79 10.06
C TYR A 316 -0.16 -16.06 9.11
N ALA A 317 -0.33 -15.68 7.84
CA ALA A 317 0.74 -15.71 6.84
C ALA A 317 1.72 -14.54 7.03
N TYR A 318 2.33 -14.42 8.22
CA TYR A 318 3.15 -13.26 8.57
C TYR A 318 4.54 -13.26 7.93
N SER A 319 5.02 -14.40 7.43
CA SER A 319 6.33 -14.55 6.80
C SER A 319 6.56 -13.56 5.65
N LYS A 320 5.52 -13.26 4.86
CA LYS A 320 5.62 -12.28 3.76
C LYS A 320 5.82 -10.85 4.28
N TYR A 321 5.26 -10.51 5.44
CA TYR A 321 5.46 -9.19 6.07
C TYR A 321 6.85 -9.14 6.70
N LYS A 322 7.28 -10.21 7.37
CA LYS A 322 8.64 -10.33 7.92
C LYS A 322 9.72 -10.16 6.85
N VAL A 323 9.62 -10.87 5.73
CA VAL A 323 10.56 -10.72 4.60
C VAL A 323 10.44 -9.35 3.94
N GLY A 324 9.24 -8.75 3.95
CA GLY A 324 8.97 -7.48 3.29
C GLY A 324 9.46 -6.27 4.08
N PHE A 325 8.80 -5.98 5.21
CA PHE A 325 9.06 -4.75 5.98
C PHE A 325 9.10 -4.95 7.50
N LEU A 326 8.43 -5.97 8.03
CA LEU A 326 8.23 -6.18 9.47
C LEU A 326 9.36 -7.01 10.08
N ASN A 327 10.59 -6.51 10.00
CA ASN A 327 11.82 -7.18 10.42
C ASN A 327 12.74 -6.27 11.25
N MET A 328 13.76 -6.88 11.87
CA MET A 328 14.72 -6.19 12.72
C MET A 328 15.54 -5.15 11.94
N ASP A 329 15.87 -5.39 10.67
CA ASP A 329 16.65 -4.45 9.86
C ASP A 329 15.91 -3.10 9.73
N ASN A 330 14.60 -3.14 9.43
CA ASN A 330 13.79 -1.93 9.35
C ASN A 330 13.52 -1.30 10.72
N LEU A 331 13.46 -2.10 11.79
CA LEU A 331 13.40 -1.58 13.16
C LEU A 331 14.70 -0.82 13.52
N GLY A 332 15.85 -1.35 13.13
CA GLY A 332 17.15 -0.70 13.28
C GLY A 332 17.23 0.58 12.48
N LEU A 333 16.79 0.54 11.22
CA LEU A 333 16.83 1.69 10.32
C LEU A 333 15.92 2.84 10.78
N ILE A 334 14.68 2.55 11.18
CA ILE A 334 13.66 3.56 11.49
C ILE A 334 13.72 4.01 12.95
N TYR A 335 14.00 3.09 13.88
CA TYR A 335 13.92 3.35 15.32
C TYR A 335 15.25 3.19 16.06
N GLY A 336 16.34 2.83 15.38
CA GLY A 336 17.66 2.64 16.02
C GLY A 336 17.74 1.42 16.93
N ILE A 337 16.90 0.40 16.71
CA ILE A 337 16.81 -0.81 17.52
C ILE A 337 17.49 -1.98 16.80
N GLY A 338 18.56 -2.54 17.37
CA GLY A 338 19.30 -3.67 16.82
C GLY A 338 20.08 -4.43 17.88
#